data_AF-A0A3N0YSR6-F1
#
_entry.id   AF-A0A3N0YSR6-F1
#
_cell.length_a   1.000
_cell.length_b   1.000
_cell.length_c   1.000
_cell.angle_alpha   90.00
_cell.angle_beta   90.00
_cell.angle_gamma   90.00
#
_symmetry.space_group_name_H-M   'P 1'
#
loop_
_entity.id
_entity.type
_entity.pdbx_description
1 polymer ?
#
loop_
_entity_poly.entity_id
_entity_poly.type
_entity_poly.pdbx_seq_one_letter_code
_entity_poly.pdbx_strand_id
1 'polypeptide(L)'
;MSSIPFFGWEAFYDEDPHLQANQEAKSGRHYTMYHGTSVQVARQIIKNGFRQSSDGMLGPGVYVSRDQKKAERYPLRSPATDRVVLKLSVDCGKVKKIDKDNHPLQKTWHSQGYDTAWVPPNCGMKAVPSGLEEDCVFDPARIEVTEIALAPNTTILTELKQLITQNQKSPSKSNTSDVFPQQIEGVKLVINKTLSSFFKVSHTFHLSAVAPSSYRFHAEHLQSDTDSKETTQQAQFVTWQFETEYRGSDFTAAITMANPDILRESVIMVAHFLQSVSPQLVLGGELVYHRGRAEEGGILTLAGQYSGPNWVATLNAGKGGAHASYYHRANKQIQVGVEFEASTRTQETTFSFGYQMELPEAKMVFRGMLDSRCIIGGVLEKRLYPLPATLIMGAFVNHRADKLQVGLGVSVG
;
A
#
# COMPACT_ATOMS: atom_id res chain seq x y z
N MET A 1 -12.64 -5.08 -25.58
CA MET A 1 -11.21 -4.72 -25.75
C MET A 1 -11.14 -3.22 -25.96
N SER A 2 -10.87 -2.49 -24.89
CA SER A 2 -10.61 -1.06 -24.90
C SER A 2 -9.10 -0.86 -24.84
N SER A 3 -8.57 -0.01 -25.71
CA SER A 3 -7.14 0.34 -25.75
C SER A 3 -6.99 1.84 -25.51
N ILE A 4 -6.01 2.23 -24.70
CA ILE A 4 -5.61 3.62 -24.54
C ILE A 4 -4.18 3.71 -25.10
N PRO A 5 -3.97 4.43 -26.21
CA PRO A 5 -2.63 4.60 -26.76
C PRO A 5 -1.83 5.57 -25.89
N PHE A 6 -0.68 5.11 -25.37
CA PHE A 6 0.31 5.96 -24.71
C PHE A 6 1.70 5.68 -25.32
N PHE A 7 2.25 6.68 -26.02
CA PHE A 7 3.64 6.76 -26.51
C PHE A 7 4.37 5.41 -26.73
N GLY A 8 3.92 4.62 -27.71
CA GLY A 8 4.64 3.45 -28.23
C GLY A 8 4.45 2.13 -27.49
N TRP A 9 3.55 2.06 -26.49
CA TRP A 9 3.16 0.81 -25.83
C TRP A 9 1.64 0.62 -25.90
N GLU A 10 1.18 -0.57 -26.29
CA GLU A 10 -0.22 -0.96 -26.22
C GLU A 10 -0.51 -1.65 -24.89
N ALA A 11 -1.28 -1.00 -24.02
CA ALA A 11 -1.82 -1.60 -22.80
C ALA A 11 -3.18 -2.22 -23.11
N PHE A 12 -3.27 -3.55 -22.98
CA PHE A 12 -4.52 -4.29 -23.15
C PHE A 12 -5.29 -4.31 -21.83
N TYR A 13 -6.47 -3.70 -21.80
CA TYR A 13 -7.43 -3.84 -20.72
C TYR A 13 -8.27 -5.10 -20.95
N ASP A 14 -8.09 -6.12 -20.12
CA ASP A 14 -9.08 -7.19 -19.99
C ASP A 14 -10.15 -6.70 -19.01
N GLU A 15 -11.28 -6.28 -19.55
CA GLU A 15 -12.41 -5.70 -18.78
C GLU A 15 -13.13 -6.72 -17.88
N ASP A 16 -12.77 -8.00 -17.95
CA ASP A 16 -13.28 -9.00 -17.03
C ASP A 16 -12.24 -10.10 -16.75
N PRO A 17 -11.61 -10.16 -15.55
CA PRO A 17 -10.64 -11.20 -15.18
C PRO A 17 -11.32 -12.56 -14.91
N HIS A 18 -12.54 -12.78 -15.39
CA HIS A 18 -13.29 -14.02 -15.20
C HIS A 18 -13.02 -15.00 -16.35
N LEU A 19 -12.47 -16.17 -16.03
CA LEU A 19 -12.23 -17.23 -17.00
C LEU A 19 -13.50 -18.02 -17.28
N GLN A 20 -13.76 -18.31 -18.56
CA GLN A 20 -14.74 -19.33 -18.93
C GLN A 20 -14.27 -20.71 -18.43
N ALA A 21 -15.21 -21.61 -18.16
CA ALA A 21 -14.90 -22.93 -17.60
C ALA A 21 -13.92 -23.75 -18.48
N ASN A 22 -14.00 -23.60 -19.81
CA ASN A 22 -13.16 -24.31 -20.78
C ASN A 22 -11.89 -23.55 -21.21
N GLN A 23 -11.66 -22.34 -20.69
CA GLN A 23 -10.57 -21.46 -21.14
C GLN A 23 -9.29 -21.71 -20.34
N GLU A 24 -8.17 -22.04 -20.97
CA GLU A 24 -6.91 -22.19 -20.21
C GLU A 24 -6.42 -20.83 -19.66
N ALA A 25 -5.95 -20.82 -18.41
CA ALA A 25 -5.42 -19.61 -17.78
C ALA A 25 -4.05 -19.27 -18.37
N LYS A 26 -3.79 -17.97 -18.57
CA LYS A 26 -2.50 -17.48 -19.06
C LYS A 26 -1.61 -17.15 -17.86
N SER A 27 -0.33 -17.47 -17.97
CA SER A 27 0.66 -17.18 -16.93
C SER A 27 0.85 -15.66 -16.76
N GLY A 28 1.14 -15.22 -15.53
CA GLY A 28 1.38 -13.82 -15.19
C GLY A 28 0.11 -12.96 -15.06
N ARG A 29 -1.07 -13.60 -14.91
CA ARG A 29 -2.36 -12.91 -14.77
C ARG A 29 -3.10 -13.38 -13.53
N HIS A 30 -3.94 -12.50 -13.00
CA HIS A 30 -4.84 -12.80 -11.90
C HIS A 30 -6.26 -12.98 -12.42
N TYR A 31 -6.96 -13.98 -11.89
CA TYR A 31 -8.30 -14.36 -12.31
C TYR A 31 -9.28 -14.36 -11.14
N THR A 32 -10.53 -13.97 -11.42
CA THR A 32 -11.63 -14.05 -10.45
C THR A 32 -12.10 -15.49 -10.33
N MET A 33 -12.00 -16.06 -9.13
CA MET A 33 -12.45 -17.40 -8.80
C MET A 33 -13.22 -17.42 -7.47
N TYR A 34 -13.80 -18.56 -7.12
CA TYR A 34 -14.69 -18.71 -5.97
C TYR A 34 -14.33 -19.92 -5.13
N HIS A 35 -14.47 -19.79 -3.82
CA HIS A 35 -14.29 -20.89 -2.88
C HIS A 35 -15.44 -20.93 -1.87
N GLY A 36 -16.15 -22.07 -1.83
CA GLY A 36 -17.23 -22.34 -0.88
C GLY A 36 -16.70 -22.98 0.39
N THR A 37 -17.05 -22.42 1.54
CA THR A 37 -16.56 -22.87 2.86
C THR A 37 -17.57 -22.57 3.97
N SER A 38 -17.28 -22.99 5.20
CA SER A 38 -18.14 -22.68 6.35
C SER A 38 -17.88 -21.27 6.89
N VAL A 39 -18.83 -20.69 7.62
CA VAL A 39 -18.66 -19.33 8.20
C VAL A 39 -17.42 -19.27 9.10
N GLN A 40 -17.20 -20.29 9.93
CA GLN A 40 -16.05 -20.32 10.83
C GLN A 40 -14.73 -20.41 10.06
N VAL A 41 -14.66 -21.22 9.02
CA VAL A 41 -13.45 -21.36 8.19
C VAL A 41 -13.21 -20.10 7.37
N ALA A 42 -14.26 -19.44 6.86
CA ALA A 42 -14.15 -18.14 6.18
C ALA A 42 -13.47 -17.09 7.08
N ARG A 43 -13.86 -16.99 8.36
CA ARG A 43 -13.19 -16.10 9.33
C ARG A 43 -11.71 -16.44 9.49
N GLN A 44 -11.36 -17.72 9.53
CA GLN A 44 -9.97 -18.16 9.67
C GLN A 44 -9.16 -17.88 8.41
N ILE A 45 -9.72 -18.11 7.22
CA ILE A 45 -9.07 -17.81 5.94
C ILE A 45 -8.81 -16.31 5.82
N ILE A 46 -9.80 -15.48 6.14
CA ILE A 46 -9.65 -14.02 6.09
C ILE A 46 -8.54 -13.56 7.04
N LYS A 47 -8.43 -14.14 8.24
CA LYS A 47 -7.43 -13.78 9.27
C LYS A 47 -6.03 -14.31 9.00
N ASN A 48 -5.91 -15.56 8.58
CA ASN A 48 -4.64 -16.30 8.58
C ASN A 48 -4.21 -16.74 7.17
N GLY A 49 -4.98 -16.40 6.14
CA GLY A 49 -4.79 -16.92 4.79
C GLY A 49 -5.30 -18.35 4.61
N PHE A 50 -5.26 -18.81 3.36
CA PHE A 50 -5.57 -20.20 3.04
C PHE A 50 -4.49 -21.16 3.56
N ARG A 51 -4.89 -22.40 3.84
CA ARG A 51 -3.97 -23.51 4.13
C ARG A 51 -4.18 -24.59 3.09
N GLN A 52 -3.09 -25.19 2.64
CA GLN A 52 -3.15 -26.32 1.72
C GLN A 52 -3.92 -27.48 2.35
N SER A 53 -4.79 -28.11 1.57
CA SER A 53 -5.30 -29.44 1.91
C SER A 53 -4.16 -30.46 1.85
N SER A 54 -4.23 -31.49 2.69
CA SER A 54 -3.23 -32.58 2.69
C SER A 54 -3.42 -33.56 1.54
N ASP A 55 -4.61 -33.64 0.96
CA ASP A 55 -4.94 -34.49 -0.19
C ASP A 55 -6.20 -33.97 -0.90
N GLY A 56 -6.45 -34.50 -2.10
CA GLY A 56 -7.63 -34.28 -2.91
C GLY A 56 -7.49 -34.98 -4.25
N MET A 57 -8.43 -34.78 -5.17
CA MET A 57 -8.37 -35.47 -6.46
C MET A 57 -7.21 -35.01 -7.35
N LEU A 58 -6.74 -33.78 -7.16
CA LEU A 58 -5.54 -33.20 -7.78
C LEU A 58 -4.36 -33.16 -6.80
N GLY A 59 -4.43 -33.87 -5.67
CA GLY A 59 -3.44 -33.82 -4.61
C GLY A 59 -3.58 -32.59 -3.70
N PRO A 60 -2.52 -32.26 -2.93
CA PRO A 60 -2.55 -31.17 -1.97
C PRO A 60 -2.62 -29.80 -2.64
N GLY A 61 -3.36 -28.88 -2.03
CA GLY A 61 -3.53 -27.52 -2.54
C GLY A 61 -4.85 -26.89 -2.09
N VAL A 62 -5.18 -25.73 -2.66
CA VAL A 62 -6.42 -25.00 -2.42
C VAL A 62 -7.30 -25.13 -3.66
N TYR A 63 -8.49 -25.71 -3.47
CA TYR A 63 -9.46 -25.92 -4.54
C TYR A 63 -10.32 -24.68 -4.71
N VAL A 64 -10.36 -24.18 -5.94
CA VAL A 64 -11.11 -22.99 -6.33
C VAL A 64 -11.93 -23.31 -7.58
N SER A 65 -12.99 -22.55 -7.78
CA SER A 65 -13.96 -22.74 -8.87
C SER A 65 -14.04 -21.48 -9.70
N ARG A 66 -14.21 -21.63 -11.01
CA ARG A 66 -14.52 -20.50 -11.88
C ARG A 66 -15.99 -20.17 -11.79
N ASP A 67 -16.85 -21.18 -11.63
CA ASP A 67 -18.28 -20.96 -11.41
C ASP A 67 -18.61 -20.69 -9.93
N GLN A 68 -19.25 -19.55 -9.64
CA GLN A 68 -19.76 -19.20 -8.31
C GLN A 68 -20.82 -20.19 -7.82
N LYS A 69 -21.81 -20.54 -8.66
CA LYS A 69 -22.91 -21.46 -8.30
C LYS A 69 -22.37 -22.84 -7.94
N LYS A 70 -21.28 -23.26 -8.58
CA LYS A 70 -20.57 -24.49 -8.18
C LYS A 70 -20.02 -24.37 -6.75
N ALA A 71 -19.38 -23.25 -6.43
CA ALA A 71 -18.81 -23.00 -5.10
C ALA A 71 -19.89 -22.92 -3.99
N GLU A 72 -21.08 -22.38 -4.27
CA GLU A 72 -22.20 -22.27 -3.31
C GLU A 72 -22.68 -23.62 -2.73
N ARG A 73 -22.39 -24.73 -3.41
CA ARG A 73 -22.74 -26.08 -2.94
C ARG A 73 -21.83 -26.59 -1.84
N TYR A 74 -20.67 -25.96 -1.62
CA TYR A 74 -19.69 -26.39 -0.64
C TYR A 74 -19.80 -25.60 0.68
N PRO A 75 -19.63 -26.27 1.84
CA PRO A 75 -19.40 -27.71 2.00
C PRO A 75 -20.69 -28.54 1.77
N LEU A 76 -20.59 -29.66 1.02
CA LEU A 76 -21.74 -30.47 0.58
C LEU A 76 -22.66 -30.95 1.72
N ARG A 77 -22.08 -31.24 2.90
CA ARG A 77 -22.78 -31.76 4.08
C ARG A 77 -23.09 -30.70 5.15
N SER A 78 -22.90 -29.41 4.84
CA SER A 78 -23.21 -28.30 5.76
C SER A 78 -24.56 -27.66 5.39
N PRO A 79 -25.37 -27.21 6.37
CA PRO A 79 -26.61 -26.48 6.09
C PRO A 79 -26.36 -25.14 5.40
N ALA A 80 -27.33 -24.63 4.64
CA ALA A 80 -27.21 -23.33 3.95
C ALA A 80 -26.93 -22.16 4.91
N THR A 81 -27.35 -22.29 6.18
CA THR A 81 -27.11 -21.31 7.25
C THR A 81 -25.63 -21.18 7.65
N ASP A 82 -24.77 -22.10 7.23
CA ASP A 82 -23.34 -22.11 7.53
C ASP A 82 -22.47 -22.00 6.26
N ARG A 83 -23.05 -21.86 5.07
CA ARG A 83 -22.28 -21.75 3.82
C ARG A 83 -21.93 -20.30 3.47
N VAL A 84 -20.67 -20.09 3.13
CA VAL A 84 -20.13 -18.82 2.65
C VAL A 84 -19.37 -19.07 1.35
N VAL A 85 -19.51 -18.16 0.39
CA VAL A 85 -18.66 -18.16 -0.82
C VAL A 85 -17.76 -16.94 -0.80
N LEU A 86 -16.47 -17.19 -0.81
CA LEU A 86 -15.42 -16.19 -0.94
C LEU A 86 -15.17 -15.94 -2.43
N LYS A 87 -15.10 -14.67 -2.83
CA LYS A 87 -14.61 -14.24 -4.14
C LYS A 87 -13.12 -13.95 -4.03
N LEU A 88 -12.35 -14.49 -4.96
CA LEU A 88 -10.90 -14.58 -4.88
C LEU A 88 -10.26 -13.94 -6.11
N SER A 89 -9.09 -13.34 -5.92
CA SER A 89 -8.12 -13.04 -6.99
C SER A 89 -7.01 -14.09 -6.92
N VAL A 90 -6.86 -14.86 -8.01
CA VAL A 90 -5.96 -16.02 -8.05
C VAL A 90 -4.90 -15.85 -9.14
N ASP A 91 -3.62 -15.92 -8.78
CA ASP A 91 -2.53 -16.09 -9.74
C ASP A 91 -2.33 -17.58 -10.05
N CYS A 92 -2.78 -18.00 -11.23
CA CYS A 92 -2.71 -19.40 -11.64
C CYS A 92 -1.29 -19.86 -12.03
N GLY A 93 -0.34 -18.95 -12.22
CA GLY A 93 1.04 -19.28 -12.58
C GLY A 93 1.15 -20.18 -13.82
N LYS A 94 1.96 -21.24 -13.73
CA LYS A 94 2.03 -22.31 -14.74
C LYS A 94 0.93 -23.34 -14.49
N VAL A 95 0.00 -23.46 -15.43
CA VAL A 95 -1.13 -24.40 -15.31
C VAL A 95 -0.80 -25.75 -15.95
N LYS A 96 -1.17 -26.83 -15.26
CA LYS A 96 -1.18 -28.18 -15.81
C LYS A 96 -2.61 -28.65 -16.04
N LYS A 97 -2.94 -28.87 -17.31
CA LYS A 97 -4.19 -29.54 -17.70
C LYS A 97 -4.16 -31.02 -17.30
N ILE A 98 -5.21 -31.46 -16.60
CA ILE A 98 -5.46 -32.85 -16.18
C ILE A 98 -6.82 -33.26 -16.78
N ASP A 99 -6.81 -33.98 -17.89
CA ASP A 99 -8.02 -34.24 -18.70
C ASP A 99 -8.32 -35.73 -18.94
N LYS A 100 -7.67 -36.62 -18.18
CA LYS A 100 -7.92 -38.06 -18.21
C LYS A 100 -7.73 -38.70 -16.84
N ASP A 101 -8.46 -39.78 -16.60
CA ASP A 101 -8.23 -40.61 -15.40
C ASP A 101 -6.81 -41.20 -15.43
N ASN A 102 -6.22 -41.37 -14.24
CA ASN A 102 -4.86 -41.86 -14.06
C ASN A 102 -3.80 -41.01 -14.80
N HIS A 103 -4.02 -39.69 -14.90
CA HIS A 103 -3.01 -38.79 -15.46
C HIS A 103 -1.72 -38.89 -14.63
N PRO A 104 -0.53 -39.10 -15.23
CA PRO A 104 0.72 -39.35 -14.48
C PRO A 104 1.08 -38.25 -13.47
N LEU A 105 0.65 -37.02 -13.76
CA LEU A 105 0.89 -35.85 -12.93
C LEU A 105 -0.33 -35.42 -12.09
N GLN A 106 -1.39 -36.23 -12.00
CA GLN A 106 -2.66 -35.84 -11.36
C GLN A 106 -2.48 -35.30 -9.93
N LYS A 107 -1.61 -35.91 -9.12
CA LYS A 107 -1.32 -35.49 -7.74
C LYS A 107 0.08 -34.91 -7.54
N THR A 108 0.92 -34.92 -8.57
CA THR A 108 2.36 -34.61 -8.48
C THR A 108 2.81 -33.47 -9.39
N TRP A 109 1.87 -32.80 -10.08
CA TRP A 109 2.13 -31.66 -10.96
C TRP A 109 2.95 -30.54 -10.28
N HIS A 110 2.72 -30.28 -8.99
CA HIS A 110 3.47 -29.27 -8.25
C HIS A 110 4.96 -29.61 -8.14
N SER A 111 5.33 -30.89 -8.05
CA SER A 111 6.74 -31.33 -8.02
C SER A 111 7.47 -31.11 -9.35
N GLN A 112 6.71 -30.93 -10.44
CA GLN A 112 7.22 -30.65 -11.78
C GLN A 112 7.25 -29.16 -12.11
N GLY A 113 7.07 -28.28 -11.11
CA GLY A 113 7.15 -26.83 -11.25
C GLY A 113 5.89 -26.17 -11.84
N TYR A 114 4.74 -26.84 -11.76
CA TYR A 114 3.44 -26.23 -12.06
C TYR A 114 2.82 -25.63 -10.80
N ASP A 115 2.13 -24.51 -10.95
CA ASP A 115 1.53 -23.75 -9.84
C ASP A 115 0.06 -24.07 -9.63
N THR A 116 -0.65 -24.47 -10.70
CA THR A 116 -2.06 -24.86 -10.66
C THR A 116 -2.30 -26.11 -11.50
N ALA A 117 -3.10 -27.05 -11.01
CA ALA A 117 -3.70 -28.09 -11.84
C ALA A 117 -5.14 -27.72 -12.21
N TRP A 118 -5.50 -27.94 -13.47
CA TRP A 118 -6.83 -27.62 -14.00
C TRP A 118 -7.45 -28.81 -14.72
N VAL A 119 -8.68 -29.15 -14.36
CA VAL A 119 -9.53 -30.12 -15.06
C VAL A 119 -10.54 -29.34 -15.89
N PRO A 120 -10.56 -29.48 -17.22
CA PRO A 120 -11.57 -28.85 -18.06
C PRO A 120 -12.94 -29.52 -17.88
N PRO A 121 -14.04 -28.78 -18.12
CA PRO A 121 -15.39 -29.31 -18.03
C PRO A 121 -15.62 -30.38 -19.11
N ASN A 122 -16.44 -31.37 -18.79
CA ASN A 122 -16.90 -32.44 -19.68
C ASN A 122 -15.77 -33.22 -20.40
N CYS A 123 -14.60 -33.36 -19.77
CA CYS A 123 -13.47 -34.11 -20.34
C CYS A 123 -13.59 -35.64 -20.26
N GLY A 124 -14.68 -36.17 -19.69
CA GLY A 124 -14.93 -37.61 -19.60
C GLY A 124 -14.17 -38.33 -18.48
N MET A 125 -13.50 -37.60 -17.58
CA MET A 125 -12.87 -38.18 -16.39
C MET A 125 -13.92 -38.75 -15.44
N LYS A 126 -13.82 -40.05 -15.11
CA LYS A 126 -14.67 -40.70 -14.10
C LYS A 126 -14.42 -40.16 -12.70
N ALA A 127 -13.20 -39.66 -12.44
CA ALA A 127 -12.89 -38.99 -11.17
C ALA A 127 -13.70 -37.71 -10.93
N VAL A 128 -14.30 -37.12 -11.98
CA VAL A 128 -15.18 -35.95 -11.89
C VAL A 128 -16.55 -36.27 -12.51
N PRO A 129 -17.41 -37.04 -11.82
CA PRO A 129 -18.72 -37.43 -12.36
C PRO A 129 -19.63 -36.24 -12.69
N SER A 130 -19.39 -35.09 -12.04
CA SER A 130 -20.15 -33.86 -12.30
C SER A 130 -19.87 -33.24 -13.66
N GLY A 131 -18.76 -33.58 -14.31
CA GLY A 131 -18.32 -32.94 -15.55
C GLY A 131 -17.93 -31.47 -15.41
N LEU A 132 -17.84 -30.93 -14.19
CA LEU A 132 -17.50 -29.53 -13.94
C LEU A 132 -15.99 -29.32 -13.81
N GLU A 133 -15.52 -28.13 -14.13
CA GLU A 133 -14.13 -27.73 -14.09
C GLU A 133 -13.56 -27.69 -12.68
N GLU A 134 -12.32 -28.11 -12.47
CA GLU A 134 -11.67 -28.01 -11.16
C GLU A 134 -10.30 -27.36 -11.27
N ASP A 135 -10.05 -26.36 -10.44
CA ASP A 135 -8.75 -25.71 -10.32
C ASP A 135 -8.20 -25.97 -8.91
N CYS A 136 -6.97 -26.47 -8.83
CA CYS A 136 -6.25 -26.68 -7.57
C CYS A 136 -4.93 -25.91 -7.63
N VAL A 137 -4.81 -24.89 -6.79
CA VAL A 137 -3.62 -24.03 -6.69
C VAL A 137 -2.73 -24.56 -5.58
N PHE A 138 -1.43 -24.71 -5.85
CA PHE A 138 -0.53 -25.33 -4.87
C PHE A 138 -0.26 -24.36 -3.73
N ASP A 139 0.36 -23.21 -4.00
CA ASP A 139 0.76 -22.24 -2.99
C ASP A 139 -0.42 -21.32 -2.57
N PRO A 140 -0.88 -21.37 -1.30
CA PRO A 140 -1.93 -20.49 -0.81
C PRO A 140 -1.61 -19.00 -0.93
N ALA A 141 -0.33 -18.60 -0.95
CA ALA A 141 0.08 -17.21 -1.09
C ALA A 141 -0.32 -16.59 -2.44
N ARG A 142 -0.69 -17.40 -3.43
CA ARG A 142 -1.20 -16.98 -4.75
C ARG A 142 -2.68 -16.64 -4.76
N ILE A 143 -3.37 -16.77 -3.62
CA ILE A 143 -4.82 -16.59 -3.50
C ILE A 143 -5.11 -15.45 -2.53
N GLU A 144 -5.77 -14.41 -3.04
CA GLU A 144 -6.20 -13.25 -2.27
C GLU A 144 -7.74 -13.25 -2.14
N VAL A 145 -8.27 -13.11 -0.92
CA VAL A 145 -9.71 -12.91 -0.71
C VAL A 145 -10.04 -11.46 -1.00
N THR A 146 -10.86 -11.21 -2.04
CA THR A 146 -11.25 -9.86 -2.43
C THR A 146 -12.59 -9.44 -1.85
N GLU A 147 -13.58 -10.34 -1.88
CA GLU A 147 -14.97 -10.03 -1.44
C GLU A 147 -15.69 -11.29 -0.91
N ILE A 148 -16.88 -11.08 -0.35
CA ILE A 148 -17.82 -12.15 -0.01
C ILE A 148 -18.91 -12.19 -1.08
N ALA A 149 -18.97 -13.27 -1.86
CA ALA A 149 -19.96 -13.45 -2.92
C ALA A 149 -21.33 -13.91 -2.38
N LEU A 150 -21.32 -14.78 -1.37
CA LEU A 150 -22.53 -15.28 -0.71
C LEU A 150 -22.28 -15.45 0.79
N ALA A 151 -23.26 -15.07 1.60
CA ALA A 151 -23.29 -15.35 3.03
C ALA A 151 -24.71 -15.73 3.49
N PRO A 152 -24.85 -16.44 4.62
CA PRO A 152 -26.15 -16.95 5.07
C PRO A 152 -27.16 -15.87 5.48
N ASN A 153 -26.65 -14.73 5.97
CA ASN A 153 -27.45 -13.59 6.37
C ASN A 153 -26.62 -12.30 6.28
N THR A 154 -27.30 -11.16 6.39
CA THR A 154 -26.71 -9.82 6.29
C THR A 154 -25.77 -9.47 7.44
N THR A 155 -26.00 -10.01 8.64
CA THR A 155 -25.13 -9.80 9.80
C THR A 155 -23.75 -10.40 9.57
N ILE A 156 -23.69 -11.68 9.18
CA ILE A 156 -22.44 -12.38 8.85
C ILE A 156 -21.77 -11.73 7.64
N LEU A 157 -22.54 -11.35 6.61
CA LEU A 157 -21.99 -10.65 5.44
C LEU A 157 -21.26 -9.36 5.84
N THR A 158 -21.88 -8.57 6.72
CA THR A 158 -21.32 -7.29 7.19
C THR A 158 -20.07 -7.53 8.05
N GLU A 159 -20.13 -8.51 8.96
CA GLU A 159 -18.99 -8.91 9.79
C GLU A 159 -17.78 -9.34 8.94
N LEU A 160 -18.00 -10.25 7.98
CA LEU A 160 -16.92 -10.75 7.12
C LEU A 160 -16.35 -9.66 6.21
N LYS A 161 -17.18 -8.76 5.68
CA LYS A 161 -16.70 -7.59 4.92
C LYS A 161 -15.83 -6.68 5.79
N GLN A 162 -16.24 -6.41 7.02
CA GLN A 162 -15.43 -5.63 7.97
C GLN A 162 -14.10 -6.31 8.28
N LEU A 163 -14.07 -7.64 8.45
CA LEU A 163 -12.83 -8.39 8.66
C LEU A 163 -11.89 -8.29 7.45
N ILE A 164 -12.42 -8.36 6.22
CA ILE A 164 -11.62 -8.14 5.01
C ILE A 164 -11.05 -6.72 5.01
N THR A 165 -11.86 -5.69 5.27
CA THR A 165 -11.38 -4.30 5.34
C THR A 165 -10.34 -4.10 6.45
N GLN A 166 -10.48 -4.78 7.60
CA GLN A 166 -9.52 -4.71 8.71
C GLN A 166 -8.21 -5.42 8.41
N ASN A 167 -8.21 -6.54 7.69
CA ASN A 167 -6.98 -7.23 7.29
C ASN A 167 -6.33 -6.61 6.05
N GLN A 168 -7.12 -6.00 5.17
CA GLN A 168 -6.62 -5.12 4.13
C GLN A 168 -6.18 -3.76 4.69
N LYS A 169 -6.44 -3.47 5.98
CA LYS A 169 -5.84 -2.35 6.71
C LYS A 169 -4.37 -2.61 7.05
N SER A 170 -3.60 -2.80 5.99
CA SER A 170 -2.48 -1.88 5.75
C SER A 170 -2.53 -1.41 4.29
N PRO A 171 -3.44 -0.49 3.90
CA PRO A 171 -2.95 0.56 3.05
C PRO A 171 -1.90 1.24 3.93
N SER A 172 -0.65 1.29 3.49
CA SER A 172 0.06 2.55 3.69
C SER A 172 -0.97 3.61 3.32
N LYS A 173 -1.36 4.47 4.26
CA LYS A 173 -2.02 5.72 3.91
C LYS A 173 -1.01 6.46 3.03
N SER A 174 -0.91 6.05 1.76
CA SER A 174 0.03 6.59 0.82
C SER A 174 -0.58 7.92 0.47
N ASN A 175 -0.08 8.94 1.15
CA ASN A 175 -0.45 10.30 0.85
C ASN A 175 0.24 10.69 -0.45
N THR A 176 -0.24 11.75 -1.08
CA THR A 176 0.32 12.26 -2.33
C THR A 176 1.85 12.44 -2.24
N SER A 177 2.34 12.83 -1.06
CA SER A 177 3.76 12.98 -0.72
C SER A 177 4.61 11.72 -0.91
N ASP A 178 4.04 10.52 -0.75
CA ASP A 178 4.79 9.25 -0.83
C ASP A 178 5.06 8.82 -2.28
N VAL A 179 4.34 9.42 -3.23
CA VAL A 179 4.51 9.18 -4.67
C VAL A 179 5.71 9.96 -5.22
N PHE A 180 6.01 11.13 -4.64
CA PHE A 180 7.08 11.99 -5.12
C PHE A 180 8.46 11.43 -4.73
N PRO A 181 9.46 11.54 -5.61
CA PRO A 181 10.81 11.15 -5.30
C PRO A 181 11.43 12.13 -4.29
N GLN A 182 12.00 11.60 -3.21
CA GLN A 182 12.78 12.42 -2.28
C GLN A 182 14.09 12.87 -2.96
N GLN A 183 14.40 14.15 -2.94
CA GLN A 183 15.68 14.65 -3.45
C GLN A 183 16.84 14.06 -2.64
N ILE A 184 17.78 13.42 -3.35
CA ILE A 184 19.01 12.87 -2.78
C ILE A 184 20.17 13.62 -3.44
N GLU A 185 21.12 14.03 -2.60
CA GLU A 185 22.34 14.68 -3.04
C GLU A 185 23.55 13.98 -2.45
N GLY A 186 24.58 13.79 -3.27
CA GLY A 186 25.83 13.20 -2.82
C GLY A 186 25.68 11.72 -2.51
N VAL A 187 26.40 11.23 -1.51
CA VAL A 187 26.40 9.82 -1.14
C VAL A 187 25.77 9.62 0.24
N LYS A 188 24.73 8.79 0.32
CA LYS A 188 24.07 8.45 1.58
C LYS A 188 24.21 6.96 1.87
N LEU A 189 24.80 6.59 3.00
CA LEU A 189 24.85 5.22 3.47
C LEU A 189 24.01 5.10 4.74
N VAL A 190 23.00 4.23 4.71
CA VAL A 190 22.17 3.91 5.88
C VAL A 190 22.44 2.47 6.26
N ILE A 191 22.79 2.22 7.51
CA ILE A 191 22.98 0.89 8.07
C ILE A 191 21.99 0.73 9.20
N ASN A 192 21.00 -0.12 9.00
CA ASN A 192 20.02 -0.48 10.01
C ASN A 192 20.39 -1.84 10.61
N LYS A 193 20.42 -1.92 11.93
CA LYS A 193 20.67 -3.16 12.66
C LYS A 193 19.57 -3.35 13.70
N THR A 194 18.81 -4.42 13.53
CA THR A 194 17.86 -4.88 14.54
C THR A 194 18.64 -5.70 15.57
N LEU A 195 18.75 -5.19 16.80
CA LEU A 195 19.46 -5.86 17.89
C LEU A 195 18.52 -6.76 18.71
N SER A 196 17.24 -6.40 18.78
CA SER A 196 16.16 -7.22 19.34
C SER A 196 14.81 -6.85 18.73
N SER A 197 13.73 -7.57 19.08
CA SER A 197 12.36 -7.23 18.68
C SER A 197 11.92 -5.83 19.14
N PHE A 198 12.55 -5.29 20.17
CA PHE A 198 12.21 -4.01 20.78
C PHE A 198 13.29 -2.95 20.58
N PHE A 199 14.43 -3.28 19.96
CA PHE A 199 15.55 -2.35 19.85
C PHE A 199 16.20 -2.38 18.47
N LYS A 200 16.13 -1.23 17.79
CA LYS A 200 16.72 -1.00 16.48
C LYS A 200 17.70 0.15 16.54
N VAL A 201 18.80 0.01 15.82
CA VAL A 201 19.83 1.04 15.70
C VAL A 201 20.06 1.33 14.22
N SER A 202 20.16 2.60 13.88
CA SER A 202 20.41 3.09 12.53
C SER A 202 21.58 4.07 12.52
N HIS A 203 22.54 3.81 11.64
CA HIS A 203 23.66 4.71 11.34
C HIS A 203 23.45 5.30 9.96
N THR A 204 23.36 6.62 9.86
CA THR A 204 23.26 7.33 8.59
C THR A 204 24.50 8.19 8.37
N PHE A 205 25.24 7.87 7.32
CA PHE A 205 26.34 8.69 6.81
C PHE A 205 25.84 9.44 5.58
N HIS A 206 26.03 10.75 5.55
CA HIS A 206 25.70 11.58 4.39
C HIS A 206 26.91 12.41 4.02
N LEU A 207 27.46 12.15 2.84
CA LEU A 207 28.54 12.91 2.23
C LEU A 207 27.93 13.77 1.14
N SER A 208 28.07 15.09 1.26
CA SER A 208 27.60 16.04 0.26
C SER A 208 28.77 16.89 -0.24
N ALA A 209 28.69 17.29 -1.51
CA ALA A 209 29.63 18.23 -2.13
C ALA A 209 29.19 19.70 -1.96
N VAL A 210 27.94 19.95 -1.54
CA VAL A 210 27.34 21.29 -1.43
C VAL A 210 26.99 21.65 0.01
N ALA A 211 26.65 20.66 0.84
CA ALA A 211 26.34 20.79 2.25
C ALA A 211 27.40 20.08 3.13
N PRO A 212 27.52 20.46 4.41
CA PRO A 212 28.42 19.77 5.33
C PRO A 212 28.09 18.27 5.40
N SER A 213 29.12 17.44 5.25
CA SER A 213 28.99 16.01 5.48
C SER A 213 28.57 15.76 6.93
N SER A 214 27.63 14.83 7.13
CA SER A 214 27.05 14.56 8.43
C SER A 214 26.99 13.07 8.74
N TYR A 215 27.11 12.76 10.03
CA TYR A 215 26.84 11.44 10.58
C TYR A 215 25.70 11.58 11.58
N ARG A 216 24.69 10.72 11.44
CA ARG A 216 23.54 10.65 12.34
C ARG A 216 23.42 9.25 12.90
N PHE A 217 23.45 9.16 14.22
CA PHE A 217 23.10 7.96 14.96
C PHE A 217 21.65 8.07 15.42
N HIS A 218 20.87 7.01 15.21
CA HIS A 218 19.49 6.91 15.67
C HIS A 218 19.29 5.55 16.34
N ALA A 219 18.66 5.53 17.51
CA ALA A 219 18.27 4.33 18.21
C ALA A 219 16.79 4.42 18.57
N GLU A 220 16.05 3.35 18.31
CA GLU A 220 14.62 3.25 18.55
C GLU A 220 14.34 2.08 19.49
N HIS A 221 13.62 2.35 20.57
CA HIS A 221 13.11 1.35 21.49
C HIS A 221 11.58 1.26 21.38
N LEU A 222 11.07 0.10 20.97
CA LEU A 222 9.64 -0.15 20.86
C LEU A 222 9.12 -0.64 22.21
N GLN A 223 8.38 0.20 22.95
CA GLN A 223 7.72 -0.17 24.20
C GLN A 223 6.25 -0.46 23.94
N SER A 224 5.71 -1.56 24.49
CA SER A 224 4.28 -1.88 24.36
C SER A 224 3.45 -0.87 25.15
N ASP A 225 2.61 -0.11 24.44
CA ASP A 225 1.53 0.77 24.89
C ASP A 225 1.74 1.50 26.23
N THR A 226 2.12 2.79 26.15
CA THR A 226 1.37 3.96 26.64
C THR A 226 2.11 5.22 26.15
N ASP A 227 1.36 6.23 25.70
CA ASP A 227 1.82 7.51 25.14
C ASP A 227 3.07 8.14 25.80
N SER A 228 4.08 8.43 24.98
CA SER A 228 4.88 9.67 24.95
C SER A 228 6.10 9.46 24.04
N LYS A 229 6.18 10.22 22.93
CA LYS A 229 7.38 10.27 22.09
C LYS A 229 8.30 11.38 22.61
N GLU A 230 9.31 11.03 23.39
CA GLU A 230 10.45 11.93 23.64
C GLU A 230 11.53 11.70 22.56
N THR A 231 11.92 12.77 21.87
CA THR A 231 13.12 12.75 21.02
C THR A 231 14.15 13.69 21.65
N THR A 232 15.22 13.14 22.21
CA THR A 232 16.37 13.90 22.72
C THR A 232 17.54 13.78 21.75
N GLN A 233 18.03 14.90 21.22
CA GLN A 233 19.38 15.01 20.64
C GLN A 233 20.17 16.07 21.40
N GLN A 234 21.33 15.67 21.93
CA GLN A 234 22.27 16.52 22.66
C GLN A 234 23.16 17.35 21.69
N ALA A 235 23.08 18.67 21.78
CA ALA A 235 24.17 19.60 22.12
C ALA A 235 23.80 21.03 21.67
N GLN A 236 23.72 21.97 22.62
CA GLN A 236 22.93 23.23 22.66
C GLN A 236 21.42 23.00 22.84
N PHE A 237 20.83 23.56 23.91
CA PHE A 237 19.38 23.60 24.11
C PHE A 237 18.79 24.62 23.11
N VAL A 238 18.55 24.19 21.86
CA VAL A 238 18.09 25.09 20.79
C VAL A 238 16.55 25.16 20.74
N THR A 239 15.84 24.06 21.01
CA THR A 239 14.36 24.02 20.97
C THR A 239 13.74 22.98 21.90
N TRP A 240 12.61 23.29 22.54
CA TRP A 240 11.77 22.34 23.28
C TRP A 240 10.41 22.25 22.58
N GLN A 241 9.88 21.03 22.35
CA GLN A 241 8.57 20.82 21.73
C GLN A 241 7.77 19.79 22.54
N PHE A 242 6.53 20.14 22.87
CA PHE A 242 5.55 19.30 23.56
C PHE A 242 4.39 19.05 22.61
N GLU A 243 3.96 17.80 22.44
CA GLU A 243 2.84 17.43 21.57
C GLU A 243 1.89 16.52 22.33
N THR A 244 0.60 16.86 22.30
CA THR A 244 -0.48 16.08 22.91
C THR A 244 -1.50 15.78 21.83
N GLU A 245 -1.70 14.50 21.53
CA GLU A 245 -2.70 14.03 20.57
C GLU A 245 -3.83 13.29 21.30
N TYR A 246 -5.07 13.57 20.92
CA TYR A 246 -6.26 12.87 21.40
C TYR A 246 -7.08 12.36 20.22
N ARG A 247 -7.25 11.04 20.14
CA ARG A 247 -8.04 10.37 19.10
C ARG A 247 -9.39 9.92 19.67
N GLY A 248 -10.46 10.51 19.17
CA GLY A 248 -11.83 10.07 19.41
C GLY A 248 -12.29 9.02 18.40
N SER A 249 -13.57 8.67 18.45
CA SER A 249 -14.21 7.73 17.51
C SER A 249 -14.32 8.26 16.08
N ASP A 250 -14.51 9.57 15.95
CA ASP A 250 -14.85 10.28 14.71
C ASP A 250 -14.05 11.58 14.54
N PHE A 251 -13.18 11.92 15.50
CA PHE A 251 -12.33 13.10 15.42
C PHE A 251 -10.92 12.84 15.98
N THR A 252 -9.98 13.71 15.62
CA THR A 252 -8.63 13.75 16.17
C THR A 252 -8.28 15.20 16.46
N ALA A 253 -7.82 15.46 17.68
CA ALA A 253 -7.34 16.76 18.12
C ALA A 253 -5.88 16.64 18.53
N ALA A 254 -5.03 17.57 18.12
CA ALA A 254 -3.64 17.61 18.53
C ALA A 254 -3.23 19.03 18.89
N ILE A 255 -2.45 19.18 19.96
CA ILE A 255 -1.89 20.46 20.38
C ILE A 255 -0.38 20.29 20.49
N THR A 256 0.37 21.13 19.78
CA THR A 256 1.83 21.22 19.85
C THR A 256 2.23 22.57 20.43
N MET A 257 3.03 22.57 21.50
CA MET A 257 3.72 23.76 22.01
C MET A 257 5.21 23.66 21.70
N ALA A 258 5.75 24.63 20.98
CA ALA A 258 7.17 24.74 20.68
C ALA A 258 7.77 26.01 21.29
N ASN A 259 8.96 25.85 21.88
CA ASN A 259 9.82 26.88 22.46
C ASN A 259 9.10 27.82 23.45
N PRO A 260 8.37 27.31 24.46
CA PRO A 260 7.80 28.17 25.49
C PRO A 260 8.90 28.79 26.35
N ASP A 261 9.02 30.12 26.33
CA ASP A 261 9.92 30.89 27.18
C ASP A 261 9.09 31.88 28.01
N ILE A 262 8.91 31.55 29.29
CA ILE A 262 8.13 32.34 30.26
C ILE A 262 8.78 33.71 30.50
N LEU A 263 10.11 33.82 30.44
CA LEU A 263 10.83 35.06 30.72
C LEU A 263 10.80 36.03 29.53
N ARG A 264 10.69 35.50 28.31
CA ARG A 264 10.61 36.28 27.07
C ARG A 264 9.19 36.40 26.52
N GLU A 265 8.20 35.86 27.23
CA GLU A 265 6.80 35.74 26.79
C GLU A 265 6.65 35.24 25.35
N SER A 266 7.48 34.26 24.96
CA SER A 266 7.45 33.71 23.61
C SER A 266 6.97 32.27 23.59
N VAL A 267 6.07 31.95 22.68
CA VAL A 267 5.56 30.59 22.47
C VAL A 267 5.03 30.42 21.06
N ILE A 268 5.20 29.23 20.49
CA ILE A 268 4.50 28.80 19.30
C ILE A 268 3.53 27.69 19.73
N MET A 269 2.25 27.87 19.47
CA MET A 269 1.22 26.86 19.69
C MET A 269 0.59 26.49 18.36
N VAL A 270 0.46 25.20 18.09
CA VAL A 270 -0.24 24.68 16.91
C VAL A 270 -1.35 23.77 17.40
N ALA A 271 -2.59 24.09 17.07
CA ALA A 271 -3.75 23.26 17.37
C ALA A 271 -4.33 22.71 16.07
N HIS A 272 -4.42 21.39 15.96
CA HIS A 272 -5.08 20.69 14.87
C HIS A 272 -6.38 20.07 15.36
N PHE A 273 -7.40 20.16 14.53
CA PHE A 273 -8.66 19.45 14.76
C PHE A 273 -9.16 18.91 13.42
N LEU A 274 -9.41 17.60 13.33
CA LEU A 274 -9.98 16.93 12.17
C LEU A 274 -11.14 16.06 12.61
N GLN A 275 -12.27 16.15 11.91
CA GLN A 275 -13.48 15.37 12.18
C GLN A 275 -14.02 14.72 10.91
N SER A 276 -14.41 13.46 11.02
CA SER A 276 -15.09 12.70 9.97
C SER A 276 -16.55 13.14 9.90
N VAL A 277 -16.91 13.89 8.86
CA VAL A 277 -18.30 14.35 8.64
C VAL A 277 -19.11 13.27 7.90
N SER A 278 -18.44 12.49 7.06
CA SER A 278 -19.02 11.31 6.40
C SER A 278 -17.98 10.18 6.36
N PRO A 279 -18.35 8.96 5.93
CA PRO A 279 -17.39 7.86 5.77
C PRO A 279 -16.25 8.15 4.78
N GLN A 280 -16.41 9.15 3.92
CA GLN A 280 -15.46 9.51 2.86
C GLN A 280 -14.89 10.92 3.02
N LEU A 281 -15.52 11.78 3.85
CA LEU A 281 -15.15 13.19 3.99
C LEU A 281 -14.70 13.49 5.42
N VAL A 282 -13.48 14.03 5.53
CA VAL A 282 -12.91 14.57 6.76
C VAL A 282 -12.70 16.07 6.57
N LEU A 283 -13.16 16.86 7.52
CA LEU A 283 -12.97 18.31 7.53
C LEU A 283 -12.31 18.72 8.85
N GLY A 284 -11.60 19.83 8.82
CA GLY A 284 -11.00 20.37 10.03
C GLY A 284 -10.17 21.61 9.77
N GLY A 285 -9.22 21.86 10.66
CA GLY A 285 -8.34 23.00 10.54
C GLY A 285 -7.14 22.93 11.47
N GLU A 286 -6.22 23.83 11.20
CA GLU A 286 -4.99 24.07 11.92
C GLU A 286 -4.95 25.54 12.33
N LEU A 287 -4.75 25.81 13.61
CA LEU A 287 -4.51 27.13 14.15
C LEU A 287 -3.07 27.21 14.65
N VAL A 288 -2.25 28.00 13.97
CA VAL A 288 -0.90 28.35 14.42
C VAL A 288 -0.96 29.70 15.12
N TYR A 289 -0.69 29.72 16.41
CA TYR A 289 -0.54 30.93 17.20
C TYR A 289 0.93 31.09 17.57
N HIS A 290 1.53 32.23 17.23
CA HIS A 290 2.87 32.57 17.66
C HIS A 290 2.86 33.90 18.39
N ARG A 291 3.51 33.91 19.55
CA ARG A 291 3.75 35.11 20.35
C ARG A 291 5.25 35.24 20.55
N GLY A 292 5.78 36.42 20.29
CA GLY A 292 7.14 36.82 20.63
C GLY A 292 7.15 38.21 21.25
N ARG A 293 8.32 38.68 21.66
CA ARG A 293 8.48 39.95 22.40
C ARG A 293 7.95 41.21 21.68
N ALA A 294 7.86 41.17 20.35
CA ALA A 294 7.45 42.31 19.53
C ALA A 294 6.34 41.99 18.52
N GLU A 295 6.00 40.71 18.34
CA GLU A 295 5.05 40.26 17.31
C GLU A 295 4.13 39.19 17.87
N GLU A 296 2.83 39.36 17.62
CA GLU A 296 1.79 38.38 17.92
C GLU A 296 1.02 38.12 16.63
N GLY A 297 0.80 36.83 16.32
CA GLY A 297 0.13 36.43 15.10
C GLY A 297 -0.59 35.10 15.23
N GLY A 298 -1.73 35.02 14.56
CA GLY A 298 -2.52 33.79 14.41
C GLY A 298 -2.77 33.51 12.93
N ILE A 299 -2.53 32.28 12.51
CA ILE A 299 -2.83 31.78 11.16
C ILE A 299 -3.78 30.61 11.32
N LEU A 300 -4.98 30.76 10.76
CA LEU A 300 -5.96 29.69 10.63
C LEU A 300 -5.89 29.13 9.20
N THR A 301 -5.78 27.81 9.11
CA THR A 301 -5.83 27.04 7.87
C THR A 301 -6.96 26.04 7.98
N LEU A 302 -7.88 26.06 7.03
CA LEU A 302 -8.93 25.05 6.92
C LEU A 302 -8.40 23.87 6.10
N ALA A 303 -8.73 22.66 6.50
CA ALA A 303 -8.28 21.42 5.87
C ALA A 303 -9.49 20.55 5.51
N GLY A 304 -9.45 19.94 4.32
CA GLY A 304 -10.44 18.98 3.87
C GLY A 304 -9.76 17.82 3.16
N GLN A 305 -10.24 16.61 3.44
CA GLN A 305 -9.81 15.38 2.77
C GLN A 305 -11.02 14.58 2.34
N TYR A 306 -11.05 14.19 1.07
CA TYR A 306 -12.03 13.28 0.50
C TYR A 306 -11.35 12.00 0.03
N SER A 307 -11.83 10.86 0.54
CA SER A 307 -11.28 9.53 0.27
C SER A 307 -12.27 8.71 -0.56
N GLY A 308 -11.92 8.48 -1.83
CA GLY A 308 -12.60 7.53 -2.71
C GLY A 308 -12.01 6.11 -2.61
N PRO A 309 -12.49 5.16 -3.43
CA PRO A 309 -12.02 3.78 -3.40
C PRO A 309 -10.52 3.63 -3.75
N ASN A 310 -10.06 4.35 -4.77
CA ASN A 310 -8.70 4.25 -5.32
C ASN A 310 -7.98 5.61 -5.40
N TRP A 311 -8.59 6.67 -4.87
CA TRP A 311 -8.07 8.03 -4.97
C TRP A 311 -8.38 8.83 -3.70
N VAL A 312 -7.55 9.82 -3.41
CA VAL A 312 -7.70 10.74 -2.27
C VAL A 312 -7.44 12.15 -2.76
N ALA A 313 -8.30 13.08 -2.40
CA ALA A 313 -8.11 14.50 -2.66
C ALA A 313 -8.02 15.27 -1.35
N THR A 314 -7.09 16.21 -1.24
CA THR A 314 -6.96 17.09 -0.08
C THR A 314 -6.92 18.55 -0.50
N LEU A 315 -7.45 19.43 0.34
CA LEU A 315 -7.38 20.86 0.18
C LEU A 315 -7.12 21.51 1.54
N ASN A 316 -6.01 22.24 1.64
CA ASN A 316 -5.70 23.12 2.76
C ASN A 316 -5.75 24.55 2.25
N ALA A 317 -6.48 25.43 2.92
CA ALA A 317 -6.59 26.83 2.52
C ALA A 317 -6.61 27.73 3.77
N GLY A 318 -5.77 28.75 3.77
CA GLY A 318 -5.66 29.70 4.87
C GLY A 318 -5.07 31.02 4.41
N LYS A 319 -4.82 31.92 5.38
CA LYS A 319 -4.24 33.24 5.08
C LYS A 319 -2.86 33.16 4.41
N GLY A 320 -2.09 32.11 4.71
CA GLY A 320 -0.74 31.89 4.18
C GLY A 320 -0.69 31.32 2.77
N GLY A 321 -1.80 30.80 2.24
CA GLY A 321 -1.80 30.11 0.96
C GLY A 321 -2.87 29.03 0.85
N ALA A 322 -2.83 28.33 -0.27
CA ALA A 322 -3.62 27.13 -0.52
C ALA A 322 -2.69 26.00 -0.99
N HIS A 323 -2.96 24.79 -0.50
CA HIS A 323 -2.28 23.57 -0.92
C HIS A 323 -3.34 22.52 -1.24
N ALA A 324 -3.41 22.12 -2.50
CA ALA A 324 -4.29 21.06 -2.97
C ALA A 324 -3.46 19.86 -3.39
N SER A 325 -3.89 18.65 -3.05
CA SER A 325 -3.23 17.42 -3.50
C SER A 325 -4.25 16.39 -3.98
N TYR A 326 -3.86 15.60 -4.97
CA TYR A 326 -4.66 14.53 -5.54
C TYR A 326 -3.80 13.30 -5.74
N TYR A 327 -4.13 12.24 -5.02
CA TYR A 327 -3.52 10.93 -5.13
C TYR A 327 -4.46 9.97 -5.85
N HIS A 328 -3.94 9.16 -6.75
CA HIS A 328 -4.69 8.11 -7.44
C HIS A 328 -3.83 6.87 -7.64
N ARG A 329 -4.32 5.73 -7.17
CA ARG A 329 -3.76 4.41 -7.47
C ARG A 329 -4.35 3.83 -8.74
N ALA A 330 -3.67 4.02 -9.87
CA ALA A 330 -4.16 3.57 -11.17
C ALA A 330 -4.22 2.04 -11.27
N ASN A 331 -3.21 1.34 -10.72
CA ASN A 331 -3.21 -0.12 -10.65
C ASN A 331 -2.30 -0.63 -9.49
N LYS A 332 -2.05 -1.94 -9.41
CA LYS A 332 -1.20 -2.54 -8.36
C LYS A 332 0.26 -2.05 -8.43
N GLN A 333 0.75 -1.66 -9.62
CA GLN A 333 2.13 -1.27 -9.91
C GLN A 333 2.33 0.25 -9.98
N ILE A 334 1.32 1.03 -10.36
CA ILE A 334 1.41 2.44 -10.72
C ILE A 334 0.52 3.27 -9.80
N GLN A 335 1.12 4.30 -9.22
CA GLN A 335 0.48 5.30 -8.39
C GLN A 335 0.86 6.69 -8.92
N VAL A 336 -0.07 7.63 -8.85
CA VAL A 336 0.09 8.99 -9.38
C VAL A 336 -0.30 9.98 -8.29
N GLY A 337 0.45 11.07 -8.21
CA GLY A 337 0.24 12.17 -7.28
C GLY A 337 0.34 13.50 -8.01
N VAL A 338 -0.54 14.43 -7.65
CA VAL A 338 -0.53 15.81 -8.14
C VAL A 338 -0.61 16.73 -6.95
N GLU A 339 0.25 17.73 -6.90
CA GLU A 339 0.27 18.76 -5.86
C GLU A 339 0.21 20.14 -6.51
N PHE A 340 -0.57 21.01 -5.91
CA PHE A 340 -0.67 22.42 -6.25
C PHE A 340 -0.48 23.23 -4.99
N GLU A 341 0.54 24.08 -4.98
CA GLU A 341 0.87 24.97 -3.88
C GLU A 341 0.79 26.42 -4.36
N ALA A 342 0.05 27.24 -3.62
CA ALA A 342 -0.06 28.67 -3.85
C ALA A 342 0.25 29.40 -2.55
N SER A 343 1.33 30.18 -2.53
CA SER A 343 1.72 30.95 -1.35
C SER A 343 1.33 32.41 -1.53
N THR A 344 0.55 32.95 -0.59
CA THR A 344 0.20 34.39 -0.60
C THR A 344 1.39 35.27 -0.22
N ARG A 345 2.36 34.70 0.53
CA ARG A 345 3.55 35.43 0.99
C ARG A 345 4.56 35.66 -0.12
N THR A 346 4.90 34.61 -0.87
CA THR A 346 5.86 34.71 -1.98
C THR A 346 5.20 35.13 -3.29
N GLN A 347 3.85 35.08 -3.36
CA GLN A 347 3.07 35.27 -4.59
C GLN A 347 3.46 34.27 -5.70
N GLU A 348 3.95 33.10 -5.31
CA GLU A 348 4.32 32.03 -6.23
C GLU A 348 3.29 30.91 -6.19
N THR A 349 3.09 30.30 -7.36
CA THR A 349 2.31 29.07 -7.52
C THR A 349 3.19 27.99 -8.12
N THR A 350 3.16 26.82 -7.50
CA THR A 350 3.90 25.64 -7.95
C THR A 350 2.91 24.51 -8.21
N PHE A 351 3.03 23.89 -9.38
CA PHE A 351 2.31 22.68 -9.73
C PHE A 351 3.32 21.55 -9.89
N SER A 352 3.07 20.42 -9.24
CA SER A 352 3.95 19.27 -9.23
C SER A 352 3.17 18.02 -9.62
N PHE A 353 3.70 17.26 -10.56
CA PHE A 353 3.20 15.97 -10.97
C PHE A 353 4.22 14.89 -10.61
N GLY A 354 3.77 13.82 -9.96
CA GLY A 354 4.61 12.71 -9.53
C GLY A 354 3.97 11.37 -9.87
N TYR A 355 4.81 10.37 -10.12
CA TYR A 355 4.34 8.99 -10.27
C TYR A 355 5.33 8.02 -9.62
N GLN A 356 4.80 6.92 -9.11
CA GLN A 356 5.53 5.79 -8.58
C GLN A 356 5.19 4.55 -9.39
N MET A 357 6.21 3.85 -9.85
CA MET A 357 6.12 2.57 -10.54
C MET A 357 6.87 1.51 -9.74
N GLU A 358 6.15 0.50 -9.28
CA GLU A 358 6.69 -0.66 -8.59
C GLU A 358 6.75 -1.86 -9.56
N LEU A 359 7.93 -2.45 -9.69
CA LEU A 359 8.20 -3.64 -10.50
C LEU A 359 8.61 -4.79 -9.56
N PRO A 360 7.65 -5.61 -9.07
CA PRO A 360 7.93 -6.68 -8.11
C PRO A 360 8.91 -7.73 -8.64
N GLU A 361 8.79 -8.09 -9.92
CA GLU A 361 9.67 -9.08 -10.57
C GLU A 361 11.14 -8.64 -10.57
N ALA A 362 11.37 -7.34 -10.74
CA ALA A 362 12.69 -6.74 -10.68
C ALA A 362 13.07 -6.27 -9.26
N LYS A 363 12.21 -6.43 -8.24
CA LYS A 363 12.42 -5.88 -6.89
C LYS A 363 12.85 -4.41 -6.91
N MET A 364 12.15 -3.62 -7.73
CA MET A 364 12.54 -2.27 -8.08
C MET A 364 11.35 -1.32 -7.90
N VAL A 365 11.61 -0.12 -7.38
CA VAL A 365 10.64 0.98 -7.30
C VAL A 365 11.25 2.20 -7.96
N PHE A 366 10.54 2.79 -8.91
CA PHE A 366 10.92 4.04 -9.54
C PHE A 366 9.91 5.12 -9.19
N ARG A 367 10.39 6.30 -8.80
CA ARG A 367 9.58 7.49 -8.56
C ARG A 367 10.06 8.60 -9.49
N GLY A 368 9.16 9.22 -10.23
CA GLY A 368 9.46 10.34 -11.12
C GLY A 368 8.62 11.56 -10.76
N MET A 369 9.15 12.75 -11.02
CA MET A 369 8.40 14.01 -10.89
C MET A 369 8.78 15.05 -11.94
N LEU A 370 7.84 15.95 -12.17
CA LEU A 370 7.99 17.18 -12.93
C LEU A 370 7.25 18.29 -12.18
N ASP A 371 7.87 19.45 -12.04
CA ASP A 371 7.20 20.64 -11.50
C ASP A 371 7.15 21.82 -12.51
N SER A 372 6.30 22.81 -12.22
CA SER A 372 6.13 24.03 -13.01
C SER A 372 7.35 24.96 -12.99
N ARG A 373 8.35 24.68 -12.15
CA ARG A 373 9.65 25.38 -12.13
C ARG A 373 10.65 24.77 -13.11
N CYS A 374 10.20 23.82 -13.93
CA CYS A 374 11.00 23.06 -14.88
C CYS A 374 12.06 22.18 -14.19
N ILE A 375 11.74 21.69 -12.99
CA ILE A 375 12.53 20.66 -12.31
C ILE A 375 11.97 19.30 -12.71
N ILE A 376 12.82 18.47 -13.31
CA ILE A 376 12.52 17.08 -13.64
C ILE A 376 13.44 16.22 -12.81
N GLY A 377 12.89 15.20 -12.17
CA GLY A 377 13.73 14.28 -11.41
C GLY A 377 13.12 12.92 -11.21
N GLY A 378 13.96 12.00 -10.77
CA GLY A 378 13.53 10.66 -10.44
C GLY A 378 14.49 9.97 -9.49
N VAL A 379 13.93 9.01 -8.76
CA VAL A 379 14.65 8.14 -7.83
C VAL A 379 14.32 6.69 -8.17
N LEU A 380 15.37 5.90 -8.34
CA LEU A 380 15.32 4.47 -8.57
C LEU A 380 15.82 3.74 -7.32
N GLU A 381 14.95 2.96 -6.70
CA GLU A 381 15.26 2.05 -5.61
C GLU A 381 15.31 0.62 -6.14
N LYS A 382 16.43 -0.05 -5.96
CA LYS A 382 16.64 -1.43 -6.38
C LYS A 382 17.08 -2.26 -5.17
N ARG A 383 16.25 -3.22 -4.78
CA ARG A 383 16.67 -4.22 -3.79
C ARG A 383 17.62 -5.20 -4.46
N LEU A 384 18.80 -5.31 -3.89
CA LEU A 384 19.83 -6.22 -4.36
C LEU A 384 19.52 -7.64 -3.85
N TYR A 385 19.95 -8.64 -4.62
CA TYR A 385 19.92 -10.04 -4.23
C TYR A 385 21.29 -10.62 -4.57
N PRO A 386 21.93 -11.40 -3.68
CA PRO A 386 21.43 -11.98 -2.43
C PRO A 386 21.58 -11.11 -1.17
N LEU A 387 22.18 -9.93 -1.26
CA LEU A 387 22.46 -9.07 -0.11
C LEU A 387 21.18 -8.35 0.38
N PRO A 388 20.95 -8.22 1.70
CA PRO A 388 19.87 -7.41 2.27
C PRO A 388 20.21 -5.91 2.17
N ALA A 389 20.37 -5.44 0.94
CA ALA A 389 20.76 -4.08 0.61
C ALA A 389 19.83 -3.51 -0.46
N THR A 390 19.51 -2.23 -0.33
CA THR A 390 18.77 -1.45 -1.32
C THR A 390 19.66 -0.36 -1.85
N LEU A 391 19.91 -0.39 -3.15
CA LEU A 391 20.57 0.68 -3.89
C LEU A 391 19.53 1.74 -4.26
N ILE A 392 19.85 3.00 -4.02
CA ILE A 392 18.99 4.14 -4.32
C ILE A 392 19.78 5.09 -5.23
N MET A 393 19.24 5.46 -6.38
CA MET A 393 19.88 6.39 -7.31
C MET A 393 18.89 7.50 -7.63
N GLY A 394 19.27 8.75 -7.40
CA GLY A 394 18.43 9.91 -7.65
C GLY A 394 19.12 10.91 -8.57
N ALA A 395 18.36 11.52 -9.47
CA ALA A 395 18.81 12.63 -10.29
C ALA A 395 17.69 13.66 -10.47
N PHE A 396 18.04 14.94 -10.34
CA PHE A 396 17.14 16.07 -10.47
C PHE A 396 17.82 17.15 -11.32
N VAL A 397 17.14 17.59 -12.37
CA VAL A 397 17.59 18.62 -13.31
C VAL A 397 16.66 19.80 -13.19
N ASN A 398 17.20 20.96 -12.84
CA ASN A 398 16.50 22.23 -12.95
C ASN A 398 16.90 22.89 -14.27
N HIS A 399 16.02 22.84 -15.27
CA HIS A 399 16.28 23.40 -16.60
C HIS A 399 16.29 24.93 -16.63
N ARG A 400 15.67 25.59 -15.65
CA ARG A 400 15.65 27.07 -15.60
C ARG A 400 16.91 27.64 -14.96
N ALA A 401 17.50 26.91 -14.03
CA ALA A 401 18.70 27.32 -13.30
C ALA A 401 19.97 26.59 -13.75
N ASP A 402 19.88 25.75 -14.79
CA ASP A 402 20.96 24.89 -15.30
C ASP A 402 21.71 24.11 -14.20
N LYS A 403 20.95 23.59 -13.23
CA LYS A 403 21.50 22.88 -12.07
C LYS A 403 21.12 21.41 -12.12
N LEU A 404 22.13 20.54 -12.07
CA LEU A 404 21.98 19.10 -11.91
C LEU A 404 22.33 18.70 -10.46
N GLN A 405 21.45 17.94 -9.82
CA GLN A 405 21.65 17.34 -8.52
C GLN A 405 21.55 15.82 -8.66
N VAL A 406 22.59 15.11 -8.25
CA VAL A 406 22.63 13.64 -8.31
C VAL A 406 22.94 13.10 -6.93
N GLY A 407 22.30 11.99 -6.59
CA GLY A 407 22.45 11.30 -5.33
C GLY A 407 22.58 9.79 -5.52
N LEU A 408 23.46 9.18 -4.75
CA LEU A 408 23.59 7.74 -4.62
C LEU A 408 23.39 7.35 -3.16
N GLY A 409 22.47 6.43 -2.92
CA GLY A 409 22.15 5.90 -1.60
C GLY A 409 22.37 4.40 -1.55
N VAL A 410 22.88 3.89 -0.44
CA VAL A 410 22.83 2.47 -0.13
C VAL A 410 22.22 2.32 1.26
N SER A 411 21.18 1.51 1.38
CA SER A 411 20.58 1.13 2.66
C SER A 411 20.84 -0.36 2.89
N VAL A 412 21.48 -0.71 3.99
CA VAL A 412 21.77 -2.09 4.38
C VAL A 412 21.04 -2.38 5.68
N GLY A 413 20.28 -3.47 5.77
CA GLY A 413 19.56 -3.82 6.99
C GLY A 413 18.64 -5.02 6.87
#